data_AF-A0A3D0YTF3-F1
#
_entry.id   AF-A0A3D0YTF3-F1
#
_cell.length_a   1.000
_cell.length_b   1.000
_cell.length_c   1.000
_cell.angle_alpha   90.00
_cell.angle_beta   90.00
_cell.angle_gamma   90.00
#
_symmetry.space_group_name_H-M   'P 1'
#
loop_
_entity.id
_entity.type
_entity.pdbx_description
1 polymer ?
#
loop_
_entity_poly.entity_id
_entity_poly.type
_entity_poly.pdbx_seq_one_letter_code
_entity_poly.pdbx_strand_id
1 'polypeptide(L)'
;NLPNKEGIVERGRDFFLPVDLFRHLAKTGEVRLVEWSNGTDAWLTFGEFSLDGAEVNGLLERHGFFWQDHPDVGYGIKTLVDGNWQERNVGCSPSREWIFPLLPTDNIFDLEVHYDLTVELRAKLVICQQGIVLFPVVVGSHISASDTLPNARLFRVLVKANDGLAPLARKMAEVDKLLGISWAGLGLEGIRRVQDLFSDFSTVRGYLPESLAEMKIFCPNPKSERRSEDMYVVASAQAEVIKDWRDQLRTFLELN
;
A
#
# COMPACT_ATOMS: atom_id res chain seq x y z
N ASN A 1 11.08 6.95 19.58
CA ASN A 1 9.84 7.04 20.38
C ASN A 1 8.63 6.75 19.52
N LEU A 2 8.43 5.49 19.14
CA LEU A 2 7.09 5.02 18.75
C LEU A 2 6.28 4.93 20.05
N PRO A 3 5.02 5.38 20.09
CA PRO A 3 4.20 5.15 21.26
C PRO A 3 3.99 3.64 21.40
N ASN A 4 4.36 3.11 22.57
CA ASN A 4 4.26 1.72 23.07
C ASN A 4 2.87 1.05 22.97
N LYS A 5 2.10 1.23 21.90
CA LYS A 5 0.75 0.68 21.76
C LYS A 5 0.47 0.01 20.42
N GLU A 6 1.37 0.13 19.44
CA GLU A 6 1.15 -0.43 18.10
C GLU A 6 2.09 -1.60 17.78
N GLY A 7 3.05 -1.95 18.66
CA GLY A 7 3.90 -3.14 18.47
C GLY A 7 3.49 -4.32 19.37
N ILE A 8 3.87 -5.53 18.98
CA ILE A 8 3.84 -6.68 19.88
C ILE A 8 5.05 -6.55 20.80
N VAL A 9 4.79 -6.39 22.10
CA VAL A 9 5.85 -6.46 23.12
C VAL A 9 6.09 -7.92 23.48
N GLU A 10 7.06 -8.54 22.84
CA GLU A 10 7.53 -9.88 23.18
C GLU A 10 8.84 -9.79 23.96
N ARG A 11 8.87 -10.35 25.19
CA ARG A 11 10.03 -10.35 26.09
C ARG A 11 10.61 -8.94 26.38
N GLY A 12 9.76 -7.91 26.41
CA GLY A 12 10.18 -6.53 26.67
C GLY A 12 10.83 -5.83 25.48
N ARG A 13 10.66 -6.35 24.25
CA ARG A 13 11.22 -5.82 23.01
C ARG A 13 10.10 -5.42 22.06
N ASP A 14 10.32 -4.34 21.31
CA ASP A 14 9.37 -3.85 20.32
C ASP A 14 9.53 -4.63 19.01
N PHE A 15 8.59 -5.53 18.75
CA PHE A 15 8.40 -6.15 17.44
C PHE A 15 7.21 -5.51 16.73
N PHE A 16 7.29 -5.44 15.41
CA PHE A 16 6.26 -4.84 14.56
C PHE A 16 5.81 -5.86 13.53
N LEU A 17 4.50 -6.03 13.39
CA LEU A 17 3.92 -6.68 12.22
C LEU A 17 3.89 -5.70 11.04
N PRO A 18 3.75 -6.18 9.79
CA PRO A 18 3.60 -5.32 8.61
C PRO A 18 2.50 -4.27 8.79
N VAL A 19 1.37 -4.68 9.39
CA VAL A 19 0.23 -3.80 9.67
C VAL A 19 0.59 -2.65 10.62
N ASP A 20 1.50 -2.85 11.55
CA ASP A 20 1.92 -1.82 12.51
C ASP A 20 2.80 -0.77 11.81
N LEU A 21 3.63 -1.19 10.85
CA LEU A 21 4.40 -0.28 10.00
C LEU A 21 3.47 0.56 9.11
N PHE A 22 2.42 -0.05 8.56
CA PHE A 22 1.40 0.67 7.78
C PHE A 22 0.57 1.63 8.63
N ARG A 23 0.20 1.26 9.86
CA ARG A 23 -0.49 2.15 10.81
C ARG A 23 0.39 3.34 11.20
N HIS A 24 1.67 3.09 11.46
CA HIS A 24 2.63 4.16 11.72
C HIS A 24 2.74 5.12 10.54
N LEU A 25 2.88 4.60 9.32
CA LEU A 25 2.85 5.43 8.11
C LEU A 25 1.53 6.20 8.01
N ALA A 26 0.38 5.55 8.21
CA ALA A 26 -0.93 6.20 8.12
C ALA A 26 -1.02 7.42 9.06
N LYS A 27 -0.56 7.25 10.30
CA LYS A 27 -0.52 8.30 11.32
C LYS A 27 0.42 9.44 10.95
N THR A 28 1.64 9.13 10.50
CA THR A 28 2.62 10.15 10.09
C THR A 28 2.22 10.89 8.82
N GLY A 29 1.49 10.22 7.93
CA GLY A 29 0.97 10.79 6.69
C GLY A 29 -0.36 11.52 6.84
N GLU A 30 -0.96 11.51 8.04
CA GLU A 30 -2.31 12.05 8.32
C GLU A 30 -3.41 11.46 7.43
N VAL A 31 -3.35 10.14 7.22
CA VAL A 31 -4.25 9.38 6.34
C VAL A 31 -4.82 8.16 7.05
N ARG A 32 -5.80 7.50 6.44
CA ARG A 32 -6.46 6.31 7.04
C ARG A 32 -6.02 5.04 6.33
N LEU A 33 -5.79 3.98 7.10
CA LEU A 33 -5.62 2.61 6.60
C LEU A 33 -7.00 1.99 6.42
N VAL A 34 -7.38 1.61 5.19
CA VAL A 34 -8.76 1.16 4.86
C VAL A 34 -8.87 -0.31 4.49
N GLU A 35 -7.78 -0.94 4.07
CA GLU A 35 -7.81 -2.36 3.71
C GLU A 35 -6.46 -3.00 4.00
N TRP A 36 -6.51 -4.24 4.50
CA TRP A 36 -5.36 -5.12 4.67
C TRP A 36 -5.82 -6.57 4.42
N SER A 37 -5.34 -7.17 3.33
CA SER A 37 -5.59 -8.57 3.01
C SER A 37 -4.27 -9.34 2.91
N ASN A 38 -4.18 -10.47 3.61
CA ASN A 38 -3.09 -11.45 3.54
C ASN A 38 -1.66 -10.87 3.58
N GLY A 39 -1.36 -10.03 4.58
CA GLY A 39 0.03 -9.71 4.99
C GLY A 39 0.80 -8.71 4.12
N THR A 40 0.39 -8.48 2.87
CA THR A 40 1.18 -7.68 1.91
C THR A 40 0.38 -6.66 1.09
N ASP A 41 -0.91 -6.87 0.87
CA ASP A 41 -1.76 -5.88 0.20
C ASP A 41 -2.44 -4.99 1.25
N ALA A 42 -1.97 -3.74 1.34
CA ALA A 42 -2.57 -2.72 2.18
C ALA A 42 -2.86 -1.45 1.38
N TRP A 43 -3.86 -0.70 1.84
CA TRP A 43 -4.33 0.52 1.20
C TRP A 43 -4.50 1.66 2.19
N LEU A 44 -3.96 2.83 1.84
CA LEU A 44 -4.26 4.09 2.50
C LEU A 44 -5.29 4.85 1.66
N THR A 45 -6.17 5.61 2.31
CA THR A 45 -7.06 6.56 1.67
C THR A 45 -6.75 7.99 2.07
N PHE A 46 -6.88 8.90 1.11
CA PHE A 46 -6.82 10.34 1.28
C PHE A 46 -8.22 10.98 1.31
N GLY A 47 -9.28 10.18 1.14
CA GLY A 47 -10.67 10.63 1.13
C GLY A 47 -11.33 10.51 -0.24
N GLU A 48 -12.62 10.86 -0.24
CA GLU A 48 -13.48 10.91 -1.42
C GLU A 48 -13.45 12.29 -2.07
N PHE A 49 -13.61 12.31 -3.38
CA PHE A 49 -13.53 13.48 -4.23
C PHE A 49 -14.65 13.42 -5.25
N SER A 50 -15.44 14.48 -5.30
CA SER A 50 -16.38 14.66 -6.39
C SER A 50 -15.64 15.22 -7.61
N LEU A 51 -15.94 14.64 -8.76
CA LEU A 51 -15.56 15.16 -10.07
C LEU A 51 -16.62 16.11 -10.64
N ASP A 52 -17.68 16.40 -9.86
CA ASP A 52 -18.69 17.39 -10.19
C ASP A 52 -18.12 18.79 -9.97
N GLY A 53 -18.27 19.65 -10.98
CA GLY A 53 -17.84 21.04 -10.90
C GLY A 53 -17.02 21.50 -12.09
N ALA A 54 -17.29 22.74 -12.53
CA ALA A 54 -16.65 23.30 -13.71
C ALA A 54 -15.12 23.42 -13.57
N GLU A 55 -14.61 23.71 -12.37
CA GLU A 55 -13.18 23.86 -12.11
C GLU A 55 -12.41 22.54 -12.25
N VAL A 56 -12.91 21.47 -11.61
CA VAL A 56 -12.31 20.13 -11.70
C VAL A 56 -12.36 19.63 -13.14
N ASN A 57 -13.50 19.79 -13.83
CA ASN A 57 -13.62 19.42 -15.24
C ASN A 57 -12.64 20.18 -16.14
N GLY A 58 -12.52 21.50 -15.98
CA GLY A 58 -11.55 22.30 -16.73
C GLY A 58 -10.09 21.92 -16.42
N LEU A 59 -9.80 21.40 -15.23
CA LEU A 59 -8.48 20.87 -14.90
C LEU A 59 -8.23 19.51 -15.55
N LEU A 60 -9.20 18.60 -15.50
CA LEU A 60 -9.15 17.29 -16.16
C LEU A 60 -8.86 17.43 -17.66
N GLU A 61 -9.61 18.28 -18.35
CA GLU A 61 -9.46 18.53 -19.80
C GLU A 61 -8.07 19.07 -20.16
N ARG A 62 -7.57 20.06 -19.39
CA ARG A 62 -6.22 20.62 -19.59
C ARG A 62 -5.11 19.59 -19.42
N HIS A 63 -5.38 18.53 -18.67
CA HIS A 63 -4.45 17.43 -18.44
C HIS A 63 -4.72 16.19 -19.33
N GLY A 64 -5.61 16.32 -20.31
CA GLY A 64 -5.86 15.29 -21.32
C GLY A 64 -6.82 14.19 -20.86
N PHE A 65 -7.65 14.45 -19.84
CA PHE A 65 -8.75 13.57 -19.46
C PHE A 65 -10.05 14.04 -20.10
N PHE A 66 -10.84 13.11 -20.63
CA PHE A 66 -12.08 13.44 -21.33
C PHE A 66 -13.22 12.52 -20.91
N TRP A 67 -14.42 13.08 -20.85
CA TRP A 67 -15.64 12.32 -20.67
C TRP A 67 -16.05 11.66 -21.99
N GLN A 68 -16.38 10.37 -21.93
CA GLN A 68 -16.95 9.60 -23.03
C GLN A 68 -18.27 8.99 -22.58
N ASP A 69 -19.28 9.13 -23.43
CA ASP A 69 -20.49 8.34 -23.34
C ASP A 69 -20.20 6.99 -24.00
N HIS A 70 -20.47 5.88 -23.31
CA HIS A 70 -20.24 4.56 -23.87
C HIS A 70 -21.49 4.13 -24.67
N PRO A 71 -21.46 4.09 -26.01
CA PRO A 71 -22.66 3.79 -26.80
C PRO A 71 -23.15 2.34 -26.61
N ASP A 72 -22.23 1.43 -26.28
CA ASP A 72 -22.50 -0.02 -26.14
C ASP A 72 -23.00 -0.42 -24.75
N VAL A 73 -22.84 0.45 -23.75
CA VAL A 73 -23.36 0.22 -22.40
C VAL A 73 -24.47 1.23 -22.23
N GLY A 74 -25.71 0.79 -22.45
CA GLY A 74 -26.87 1.67 -22.66
C GLY A 74 -27.03 2.82 -21.65
N TYR A 75 -27.90 3.77 -21.99
CA TYR A 75 -28.26 4.96 -21.19
C TYR A 75 -28.06 4.76 -19.67
N GLY A 76 -26.99 5.33 -19.11
CA GLY A 76 -26.75 5.28 -17.66
C GLY A 76 -25.31 5.04 -17.21
N ILE A 77 -24.32 5.16 -18.10
CA ILE A 77 -22.91 5.16 -17.72
C ILE A 77 -22.20 6.39 -18.27
N LYS A 78 -21.37 7.00 -17.44
CA LYS A 78 -20.43 8.05 -17.83
C LYS A 78 -19.01 7.57 -17.59
N THR A 79 -18.13 7.73 -18.58
CA THR A 79 -16.76 7.21 -18.52
C THR A 79 -15.75 8.36 -18.59
N LEU A 80 -14.81 8.41 -17.66
CA LEU A 80 -13.64 9.27 -17.73
C LEU A 80 -12.48 8.49 -18.34
N VAL A 81 -11.79 9.06 -19.32
CA VAL A 81 -10.71 8.38 -20.05
C VAL A 81 -9.44 9.22 -20.01
N ASP A 82 -8.28 8.58 -19.75
CA ASP A 82 -6.97 9.19 -20.02
C ASP A 82 -6.68 9.18 -21.53
N GLY A 83 -6.66 10.38 -22.13
CA GLY A 83 -6.39 10.61 -23.54
C GLY A 83 -4.92 10.45 -23.96
N ASN A 84 -3.99 10.34 -23.01
CA ASN A 84 -2.55 10.21 -23.28
C ASN A 84 -2.13 8.74 -23.43
N TRP A 85 -2.74 8.05 -24.40
CA TRP A 85 -2.62 6.60 -24.66
C TRP A 85 -1.33 6.14 -25.34
N GLN A 86 -0.49 7.08 -25.79
CA GLN A 86 0.70 6.80 -26.60
C GLN A 86 1.92 6.31 -25.79
N GLU A 87 1.91 6.48 -24.46
CA GLU A 87 2.94 5.95 -23.56
C GLU A 87 2.64 4.48 -23.20
N ARG A 88 2.82 3.58 -24.17
CA ARG A 88 2.46 2.16 -24.06
C ARG A 88 3.51 1.33 -23.31
N ASN A 89 3.03 0.42 -22.45
CA ASN A 89 3.67 -0.87 -22.27
C ASN A 89 3.36 -1.74 -23.51
N VAL A 90 4.38 -2.21 -24.22
CA VAL A 90 4.20 -3.05 -25.41
C VAL A 90 3.53 -4.37 -25.00
N GLY A 91 2.36 -4.68 -25.57
CA GLY A 91 1.70 -5.99 -25.43
C GLY A 91 0.46 -6.08 -24.54
N CYS A 92 0.02 -4.99 -23.91
CA CYS A 92 -1.21 -4.95 -23.11
C CYS A 92 -2.19 -3.90 -23.62
N SER A 93 -3.50 -4.21 -23.64
CA SER A 93 -4.55 -3.19 -23.79
C SER A 93 -4.64 -2.42 -22.48
N PRO A 94 -4.34 -1.11 -22.46
CA PRO A 94 -4.27 -0.36 -21.21
C PRO A 94 -5.67 -0.16 -20.61
N SER A 95 -5.80 -0.42 -19.31
CA SER A 95 -6.97 -0.05 -18.53
C SER A 95 -6.81 1.39 -18.08
N ARG A 96 -7.56 2.29 -18.73
CA ARG A 96 -7.37 3.76 -18.66
C ARG A 96 -8.63 4.53 -18.30
N GLU A 97 -9.65 3.79 -17.86
CA GLU A 97 -11.02 4.28 -17.82
C GLU A 97 -11.56 4.16 -16.40
N TRP A 98 -12.28 5.19 -15.98
CA TRP A 98 -13.09 5.17 -14.77
C TRP A 98 -14.55 5.27 -15.18
N ILE A 99 -15.35 4.34 -14.67
CA ILE A 99 -16.75 4.18 -15.06
C ILE A 99 -17.61 4.58 -13.87
N PHE A 100 -18.59 5.43 -14.15
CA PHE A 100 -19.49 6.01 -13.16
C PHE A 100 -20.94 5.69 -13.54
N PRO A 101 -21.70 5.02 -12.66
CA PRO A 101 -23.07 4.65 -12.93
C PRO A 101 -24.01 5.85 -12.72
N LEU A 102 -25.15 5.81 -13.40
CA LEU A 102 -26.28 6.67 -13.12
C LEU A 102 -26.82 6.39 -11.71
N LEU A 103 -27.02 7.45 -10.93
CA LEU A 103 -27.69 7.36 -9.64
C LEU A 103 -29.20 7.17 -9.87
N PRO A 104 -29.86 6.29 -9.09
CA PRO A 104 -31.30 6.18 -9.12
C PRO A 104 -31.92 7.50 -8.64
N THR A 105 -32.84 8.03 -9.43
CA THR A 105 -33.59 9.23 -9.05
C THR A 105 -34.77 8.83 -8.16
N ASP A 106 -34.81 9.34 -6.93
CA ASP A 106 -35.94 9.12 -6.01
C ASP A 106 -37.21 9.87 -6.45
N ASN A 107 -37.08 10.82 -7.38
CA ASN A 107 -38.15 11.66 -7.88
C ASN A 107 -38.41 11.40 -9.37
N ILE A 108 -39.57 10.82 -9.69
CA ILE A 108 -40.00 10.52 -11.06
C ILE A 108 -40.16 11.76 -11.97
N PHE A 109 -40.07 12.98 -11.41
CA PHE A 109 -40.14 14.24 -12.14
C PHE A 109 -38.78 14.91 -12.35
N ASP A 110 -37.70 14.33 -11.83
CA ASP A 110 -36.35 14.85 -12.12
C ASP A 110 -35.99 14.49 -13.57
N LEU A 111 -35.84 15.53 -14.40
CA LEU A 111 -35.40 15.39 -15.79
C LEU A 111 -33.87 15.46 -15.90
N GLU A 112 -33.18 15.77 -14.79
CA GLU A 112 -31.72 15.83 -14.74
C GLU A 112 -31.11 14.45 -14.47
N VAL A 113 -30.11 14.12 -15.28
CA VAL A 113 -29.38 12.85 -15.23
C VAL A 113 -28.22 13.01 -14.24
N HIS A 114 -28.29 12.34 -13.10
CA HIS A 114 -27.26 12.42 -12.06
C HIS A 114 -26.38 11.16 -12.05
N TYR A 115 -25.08 11.32 -12.23
CA TYR A 115 -24.11 10.22 -12.13
C TYR A 115 -23.39 10.27 -10.79
N ASP A 116 -22.97 9.11 -10.29
CA ASP A 116 -22.09 9.04 -9.11
C ASP A 116 -20.64 9.34 -9.53
N LEU A 117 -20.33 10.63 -9.75
CA LEU A 117 -19.00 11.09 -10.17
C LEU A 117 -18.03 11.21 -9.00
N THR A 118 -18.11 10.28 -8.06
CA THR A 118 -17.22 10.20 -6.90
C THR A 118 -16.04 9.28 -7.20
N VAL A 119 -14.85 9.73 -6.83
CA VAL A 119 -13.65 8.90 -6.78
C VAL A 119 -13.04 8.93 -5.39
N GLU A 120 -12.33 7.88 -5.02
CA GLU A 120 -11.50 7.85 -3.84
C GLU A 120 -10.02 7.88 -4.22
N LEU A 121 -9.27 8.80 -3.62
CA LEU A 121 -7.82 8.80 -3.76
C LEU A 121 -7.22 7.82 -2.76
N ARG A 122 -6.51 6.81 -3.27
CA ARG A 122 -5.85 5.79 -2.47
C ARG A 122 -4.36 5.70 -2.78
N ALA A 123 -3.63 5.08 -1.87
CA ALA A 123 -2.28 4.57 -2.13
C ALA A 123 -2.25 3.08 -1.85
N LYS A 124 -1.78 2.27 -2.81
CA LYS A 124 -1.37 0.89 -2.55
C LYS A 124 0.00 0.88 -1.89
N LEU A 125 0.16 0.08 -0.84
CA LEU A 125 1.37 -0.01 -0.04
C LEU A 125 2.08 -1.31 -0.33
N VAL A 126 3.39 -1.24 -0.50
CA VAL A 126 4.27 -2.41 -0.61
C VAL A 126 5.46 -2.21 0.31
N ILE A 127 5.72 -3.16 1.20
CA ILE A 127 6.94 -3.16 2.01
C ILE A 127 8.09 -3.67 1.17
N CYS A 128 9.20 -2.94 1.20
CA CYS A 128 10.46 -3.30 0.59
C CYS A 128 11.56 -3.33 1.65
N GLN A 129 12.72 -3.90 1.30
CA GLN A 129 13.84 -4.03 2.24
C GLN A 129 14.25 -2.69 2.89
N GLN A 130 14.20 -1.59 2.14
CA GLN A 130 14.68 -0.27 2.56
C GLN A 130 13.57 0.68 3.05
N GLY A 131 12.30 0.27 2.97
CA GLY A 131 11.19 1.16 3.28
C GLY A 131 9.84 0.68 2.75
N ILE A 132 8.95 1.63 2.52
CA ILE A 132 7.62 1.41 1.93
C ILE A 132 7.56 2.11 0.59
N VAL A 133 6.99 1.44 -0.42
CA VAL A 133 6.65 2.04 -1.71
C VAL A 133 5.16 2.26 -1.77
N LEU A 134 4.77 3.46 -2.20
CA LEU A 134 3.39 3.88 -2.38
C LEU A 134 3.08 4.06 -3.86
N PHE A 135 2.01 3.40 -4.31
CA PHE A 135 1.47 3.55 -5.66
C PHE A 135 0.16 4.34 -5.58
N PRO A 136 0.06 5.50 -6.25
CA PRO A 136 -1.18 6.25 -6.32
C PRO A 136 -2.23 5.45 -7.09
N VAL A 137 -3.45 5.43 -6.57
CA VAL A 137 -4.61 4.79 -7.19
C VAL A 137 -5.82 5.70 -7.03
N VAL A 138 -6.60 5.83 -8.10
CA VAL A 138 -7.88 6.53 -8.10
C VAL A 138 -8.96 5.49 -8.31
N VAL A 139 -9.78 5.28 -7.29
CA VAL A 139 -10.87 4.31 -7.32
C VAL A 139 -12.16 5.03 -7.72
N GLY A 140 -12.68 4.74 -8.91
CA GLY A 140 -14.00 5.18 -9.34
C GLY A 140 -15.13 4.38 -8.67
N SER A 141 -16.33 4.95 -8.66
CA SER A 141 -17.51 4.38 -8.00
C SER A 141 -17.96 3.02 -8.54
N HIS A 142 -17.63 2.67 -9.79
CA HIS A 142 -17.95 1.36 -10.37
C HIS A 142 -16.74 0.60 -10.91
N ILE A 143 -16.06 1.14 -11.93
CA ILE A 143 -14.83 0.54 -12.49
C ILE A 143 -13.73 1.59 -12.48
N SER A 144 -12.51 1.13 -12.24
CA SER A 144 -11.30 1.96 -12.19
C SER A 144 -10.26 1.45 -13.16
N ALA A 145 -9.40 2.35 -13.63
CA ALA A 145 -8.19 1.99 -14.35
C ALA A 145 -7.34 1.03 -13.50
N SER A 146 -6.86 -0.08 -14.07
CA SER A 146 -5.94 -1.00 -13.39
C SER A 146 -4.47 -0.63 -13.57
N ASP A 147 -4.14 0.20 -14.58
CA ASP A 147 -2.76 0.59 -14.86
C ASP A 147 -2.27 1.70 -13.93
N THR A 148 -1.01 1.60 -13.51
CA THR A 148 -0.40 2.55 -12.57
C THR A 148 -0.25 3.96 -13.14
N LEU A 149 0.01 4.09 -14.44
CA LEU A 149 0.28 5.38 -15.07
C LEU A 149 -0.97 6.27 -15.20
N PRO A 150 -2.11 5.81 -15.75
CA PRO A 150 -3.36 6.57 -15.72
C PRO A 150 -3.75 6.99 -14.29
N ASN A 151 -3.62 6.07 -13.33
CA ASN A 151 -3.88 6.35 -11.91
C ASN A 151 -2.98 7.46 -11.36
N ALA A 152 -1.66 7.40 -11.59
CA ALA A 152 -0.73 8.42 -11.12
C ALA A 152 -1.04 9.80 -11.70
N ARG A 153 -1.39 9.88 -13.00
CA ARG A 153 -1.75 11.12 -13.66
C ARG A 153 -3.05 11.71 -13.10
N LEU A 154 -4.11 10.90 -13.01
CA LEU A 154 -5.38 11.38 -12.48
C LEU A 154 -5.25 11.80 -11.02
N PHE A 155 -4.55 11.01 -10.21
CA PHE A 155 -4.24 11.33 -8.81
C PHE A 155 -3.55 12.69 -8.68
N ARG A 156 -2.51 12.96 -9.49
CA ARG A 156 -1.81 14.25 -9.50
C ARG A 156 -2.74 15.41 -9.84
N VAL A 157 -3.63 15.23 -10.82
CA VAL A 157 -4.59 16.26 -11.21
C VAL A 157 -5.54 16.57 -10.06
N LEU A 158 -6.10 15.55 -9.44
CA LEU A 158 -7.08 15.71 -8.35
C LEU A 158 -6.43 16.27 -7.07
N VAL A 159 -5.17 15.94 -6.78
CA VAL A 159 -4.43 16.55 -5.68
C VAL A 159 -4.19 18.04 -5.90
N LYS A 160 -3.93 18.47 -7.14
CA LYS A 160 -3.80 19.90 -7.47
C LYS A 160 -5.10 20.68 -7.38
N ALA A 161 -6.24 20.00 -7.53
CA ALA A 161 -7.55 20.62 -7.38
C ALA A 161 -7.98 20.80 -5.91
N ASN A 162 -7.24 20.22 -4.95
CA ASN A 162 -7.64 20.21 -3.54
C ASN A 162 -6.45 20.49 -2.61
N ASP A 163 -6.31 21.75 -2.19
CA ASP A 163 -5.27 22.18 -1.25
C ASP A 163 -5.45 21.65 0.17
N GLY A 164 -6.63 21.12 0.50
CA GLY A 164 -6.98 20.58 1.81
C GLY A 164 -6.44 19.18 2.10
N LEU A 165 -5.72 18.56 1.15
CA LEU A 165 -5.28 17.18 1.30
C LEU A 165 -4.09 16.99 2.23
N ALA A 166 -4.05 15.78 2.78
CA ALA A 166 -2.99 15.31 3.63
C ALA A 166 -1.62 15.53 2.96
N PRO A 167 -0.58 15.97 3.70
CA PRO A 167 0.74 16.24 3.15
C PRO A 167 1.33 15.08 2.34
N LEU A 168 1.00 13.84 2.70
CA LEU A 168 1.45 12.65 1.98
C LEU A 168 0.87 12.57 0.55
N ALA A 169 -0.39 12.96 0.33
CA ALA A 169 -1.01 12.97 -1.00
C ALA A 169 -0.28 13.95 -1.94
N ARG A 170 0.08 15.13 -1.41
CA ARG A 170 0.86 16.14 -2.16
C ARG A 170 2.22 15.63 -2.56
N LYS A 171 2.97 15.02 -1.64
CA LYS A 171 4.26 14.38 -1.94
C LYS A 171 4.13 13.28 -3.00
N MET A 172 3.05 12.50 -2.97
CA MET A 172 2.79 11.49 -3.99
C MET A 172 2.45 12.10 -5.36
N ALA A 173 1.80 13.26 -5.41
CA ALA A 173 1.49 13.94 -6.66
C ALA A 173 2.73 14.56 -7.35
N GLU A 174 3.80 14.84 -6.60
CA GLU A 174 5.06 15.39 -7.13
C GLU A 174 5.89 14.37 -7.92
N VAL A 175 5.68 13.06 -7.70
CA VAL A 175 6.43 11.98 -8.36
C VAL A 175 5.64 11.39 -9.52
N ASP A 176 6.33 10.88 -10.54
CA ASP A 176 5.69 10.44 -11.79
C ASP A 176 4.97 9.09 -11.72
N LYS A 177 5.34 8.22 -10.77
CA LYS A 177 4.78 6.85 -10.70
C LYS A 177 4.59 6.33 -9.29
N LEU A 178 5.63 6.38 -8.46
CA LEU A 178 5.64 5.80 -7.12
C LEU A 178 6.43 6.67 -6.17
N LEU A 179 6.06 6.66 -4.90
CA LEU A 179 6.78 7.33 -3.83
C LEU A 179 7.43 6.29 -2.92
N GLY A 180 8.76 6.29 -2.85
CA GLY A 180 9.51 5.51 -1.87
C GLY A 180 9.69 6.30 -0.58
N ILE A 181 9.36 5.69 0.56
CA ILE A 181 9.60 6.25 1.89
C ILE A 181 10.54 5.31 2.64
N SER A 182 11.75 5.77 2.93
CA SER A 182 12.74 4.96 3.65
C SER A 182 12.32 4.74 5.10
N TRP A 183 12.85 3.68 5.72
CA TRP A 183 12.67 3.45 7.16
C TRP A 183 13.17 4.64 8.00
N ALA A 184 14.30 5.24 7.63
CA ALA A 184 14.81 6.44 8.28
C ALA A 184 13.84 7.62 8.15
N GLY A 185 13.20 7.78 6.98
CA GLY A 185 12.16 8.80 6.76
C GLY A 185 10.91 8.62 7.63
N LEU A 186 10.69 7.40 8.15
CA LEU A 186 9.62 7.09 9.12
C LEU A 186 10.09 7.15 10.58
N GLY A 187 11.34 7.50 10.85
CA GLY A 187 11.93 7.42 12.19
C GLY A 187 12.11 5.98 12.69
N LEU A 188 12.16 5.02 11.77
CA LEU A 188 12.34 3.58 12.00
C LEU A 188 13.75 3.13 11.56
N GLU A 189 14.75 3.98 11.77
CA GLU A 189 16.10 3.73 11.28
C GLU A 189 16.65 2.37 11.77
N GLY A 190 17.20 1.63 10.82
CA GLY A 190 17.80 0.31 11.07
C GLY A 190 16.81 -0.78 11.43
N ILE A 191 15.49 -0.57 11.30
CA ILE A 191 14.51 -1.66 11.37
C ILE A 191 14.82 -2.74 10.32
N ARG A 192 14.67 -4.01 10.69
CA ARG A 192 14.88 -5.16 9.79
C ARG A 192 13.81 -6.21 10.00
N ARG A 193 13.48 -6.95 8.94
CA ARG A 193 12.71 -8.18 9.08
C ARG A 193 13.51 -9.16 9.93
N VAL A 194 12.86 -9.81 10.89
CA VAL A 194 13.50 -10.73 11.83
C VAL A 194 14.22 -11.85 11.08
N GLN A 195 13.60 -12.41 10.03
CA GLN A 195 14.21 -13.45 9.19
C GLN A 195 15.54 -13.02 8.54
N ASP A 196 15.64 -11.75 8.11
CA ASP A 196 16.82 -11.24 7.42
C ASP A 196 18.05 -11.20 8.34
N LEU A 197 17.85 -11.08 9.66
CA LEU A 197 18.92 -11.15 10.66
C LEU A 197 19.61 -12.52 10.69
N PHE A 198 18.96 -13.55 10.17
CA PHE A 198 19.42 -14.93 10.18
C PHE A 198 19.71 -15.47 8.78
N SER A 199 19.61 -14.64 7.74
CA SER A 199 19.86 -15.03 6.36
C SER A 199 21.28 -15.57 6.14
N ASP A 200 22.29 -15.01 6.83
CA ASP A 200 23.68 -15.50 6.83
C ASP A 200 23.85 -16.90 7.43
N PHE A 201 22.84 -17.43 8.14
CA PHE A 201 22.85 -18.80 8.71
C PHE A 201 22.10 -19.82 7.84
N SER A 202 21.33 -19.38 6.84
CA SER A 202 20.69 -20.28 5.87
C SER A 202 21.70 -21.14 5.10
N THR A 203 22.93 -20.64 4.93
CA THR A 203 24.09 -21.37 4.41
C THR A 203 24.56 -22.48 5.35
N VAL A 204 24.40 -22.36 6.68
CA VAL A 204 24.72 -23.42 7.65
C VAL A 204 23.71 -24.57 7.57
N ARG A 205 22.47 -24.28 7.17
CA ARG A 205 21.40 -25.28 6.96
C ARG A 205 21.79 -26.35 5.94
N GLY A 206 22.60 -26.00 4.94
CA GLY A 206 23.12 -26.94 3.93
C GLY A 206 24.16 -27.94 4.47
N TYR A 207 24.71 -27.69 5.66
CA TYR A 207 25.68 -28.56 6.32
C TYR A 207 25.05 -29.42 7.44
N LEU A 208 23.75 -29.29 7.66
CA LEU A 208 23.04 -30.03 8.69
C LEU A 208 22.31 -31.23 8.08
N PRO A 209 22.30 -32.39 8.76
CA PRO A 209 21.46 -33.53 8.39
C PRO A 209 20.01 -33.12 8.11
N GLU A 210 19.38 -33.69 7.09
CA GLU A 210 18.00 -33.35 6.66
C GLU A 210 16.99 -33.42 7.83
N SER A 211 17.16 -34.37 8.76
CA SER A 211 16.33 -34.51 9.96
C SER A 211 16.36 -33.29 10.89
N LEU A 212 17.44 -32.51 10.88
CA LEU A 212 17.60 -31.29 11.67
C LEU A 212 17.14 -30.06 10.87
N ALA A 213 17.31 -30.05 9.55
CA ALA A 213 16.85 -28.96 8.69
C ALA A 213 15.31 -28.82 8.69
N GLU A 214 14.58 -29.93 8.83
CA GLU A 214 13.11 -29.98 8.94
C GLU A 214 12.57 -29.62 10.32
N MET A 215 13.37 -29.69 11.39
CA MET A 215 12.95 -29.22 12.70
C MET A 215 12.79 -27.69 12.65
N LYS A 216 11.62 -27.19 13.08
CA LYS A 216 11.22 -25.77 13.18
C LYS A 216 12.15 -24.85 13.99
N ILE A 217 13.32 -25.36 14.38
CA ILE A 217 14.37 -24.76 15.20
C ILE A 217 15.17 -23.74 14.39
N PHE A 218 15.21 -23.89 13.05
CA PHE A 218 15.79 -22.88 12.15
C PHE A 218 14.81 -21.76 11.77
N CYS A 219 13.56 -21.81 12.23
CA CYS A 219 12.67 -20.65 12.21
C CYS A 219 12.90 -19.88 13.51
N PRO A 220 13.17 -18.56 13.46
CA PRO A 220 13.58 -17.78 14.64
C PRO A 220 12.45 -17.55 15.68
N ASN A 221 11.43 -18.40 15.75
CA ASN A 221 10.52 -18.44 16.89
C ASN A 221 10.02 -19.87 17.20
N PRO A 222 10.46 -20.49 18.32
CA PRO A 222 9.96 -21.80 18.77
C PRO A 222 8.60 -21.75 19.46
N LYS A 223 7.98 -20.56 19.65
CA LYS A 223 6.72 -20.42 20.40
C LYS A 223 5.81 -19.33 19.84
N SER A 224 5.34 -19.48 18.60
CA SER A 224 3.94 -19.21 18.23
C SER A 224 3.80 -19.36 16.71
N GLU A 225 2.60 -19.76 16.32
CA GLU A 225 1.97 -19.69 15.00
C GLU A 225 2.66 -18.76 13.97
N ARG A 226 2.60 -19.14 12.68
CA ARG A 226 2.99 -18.46 11.41
C ARG A 226 3.30 -16.94 11.37
N ARG A 227 2.88 -16.14 12.35
CA ARG A 227 3.08 -14.70 12.53
C ARG A 227 4.55 -14.26 12.61
N SER A 228 5.48 -15.13 12.97
CA SER A 228 6.89 -14.74 13.16
C SER A 228 7.67 -14.49 11.87
N GLU A 229 7.18 -14.97 10.72
CA GLU A 229 7.86 -14.83 9.44
C GLU A 229 7.86 -13.38 8.93
N ASP A 230 6.89 -12.58 9.34
CA ASP A 230 6.69 -11.22 8.85
C ASP A 230 6.99 -10.13 9.88
N MET A 231 7.59 -10.50 11.02
CA MET A 231 7.94 -9.53 12.06
C MET A 231 9.16 -8.69 11.70
N TYR A 232 9.14 -7.44 12.16
CA TYR A 232 10.21 -6.47 12.07
C TYR A 232 10.69 -6.10 13.46
N VAL A 233 12.00 -5.81 13.57
CA VAL A 233 12.63 -5.45 14.83
C VAL A 233 13.56 -4.24 14.64
N VAL A 234 13.48 -3.31 15.58
CA VAL A 234 14.29 -2.09 15.61
C VAL A 234 15.76 -2.38 15.88
N ALA A 235 16.64 -1.51 15.37
CA ALA A 235 18.10 -1.68 15.46
C ALA A 235 18.61 -1.97 16.88
N SER A 236 18.07 -1.29 17.89
CA SER A 236 18.47 -1.42 19.29
C SER A 236 18.24 -2.82 19.88
N ALA A 237 17.27 -3.58 19.36
CA ALA A 237 16.92 -4.90 19.87
C ALA A 237 17.57 -6.06 19.08
N GLN A 238 18.21 -5.78 17.94
CA GLN A 238 18.71 -6.82 17.03
C GLN A 238 19.82 -7.68 17.65
N ALA A 239 20.76 -7.08 18.38
CA ALA A 239 21.88 -7.80 18.99
C ALA A 239 21.40 -8.84 20.02
N GLU A 240 20.39 -8.49 20.82
CA GLU A 240 19.81 -9.41 21.80
C GLU A 240 18.99 -10.52 21.13
N VAL A 241 18.23 -10.20 20.07
CA VAL A 241 17.50 -11.19 19.29
C VAL A 241 18.45 -12.24 18.70
N ILE A 242 19.60 -11.80 18.17
CA ILE A 242 20.65 -12.70 17.67
C ILE A 242 21.23 -13.55 18.81
N LYS A 243 21.47 -12.97 19.99
CA LYS A 243 22.00 -13.68 21.16
C LYS A 243 21.04 -14.76 21.65
N ASP A 244 19.77 -14.41 21.89
CA ASP A 244 18.73 -15.34 22.31
C ASP A 244 18.63 -16.55 21.37
N TRP A 245 18.76 -16.29 20.06
CA TRP A 245 18.73 -17.34 19.07
C TRP A 245 19.97 -18.23 19.11
N ARG A 246 21.17 -17.65 19.25
CA ARG A 246 22.42 -18.42 19.41
C ARG A 246 22.38 -19.31 20.64
N ASP A 247 21.84 -18.83 21.75
CA ASP A 247 21.71 -19.59 22.98
C ASP A 247 20.71 -20.75 22.81
N GLN A 248 19.58 -20.53 22.11
CA GLN A 248 18.63 -21.59 21.75
C GLN A 248 19.27 -22.66 20.86
N LEU A 249 20.03 -22.26 19.85
CA LEU A 249 20.76 -23.19 18.98
C LEU A 249 21.76 -24.02 19.77
N ARG A 250 22.52 -23.39 20.68
CA ARG A 250 23.48 -24.10 21.52
C ARG A 250 22.80 -25.14 22.41
N THR A 251 21.75 -24.74 23.13
CA THR A 251 20.99 -25.67 23.99
C THR A 251 20.43 -26.83 23.18
N PHE A 252 19.95 -26.60 21.96
CA PHE A 252 19.47 -27.67 21.10
C PHE A 252 20.60 -28.66 20.69
N LEU A 253 21.77 -28.14 20.31
CA LEU A 253 22.95 -28.94 19.95
C LEU A 253 23.58 -29.68 21.14
N GLU A 254 23.36 -29.21 22.38
CA GLU A 254 23.83 -29.89 23.60
C GLU A 254 22.88 -31.01 24.05
N LEU A 255 21.61 -30.94 23.64
CA LEU A 255 20.56 -31.89 24.02
C LEU A 255 20.36 -33.03 22.99
N ASN A 256 21.00 -32.96 21.82
CA ASN A 256 20.93 -33.96 20.75
C ASN A 256 22.32 -34.30 20.22
#